data_AF-A0A3Q4H4C7-F1
#
_entry.id   AF-A0A3Q4H4C7-F1
#
_cell.length_a   1.000
_cell.length_b   1.000
_cell.length_c   1.000
_cell.angle_alpha   90.00
_cell.angle_beta   90.00
_cell.angle_gamma   90.00
#
_symmetry.space_group_name_H-M   'P 1'
#
loop_
_entity.id
_entity.type
_entity.pdbx_description
1 polymer ?
#
loop_
_entity_poly.entity_id
_entity_poly.type
_entity_poly.pdbx_seq_one_letter_code
_entity_poly.pdbx_strand_id
1 'polypeptide(L)'
;MIFINSLFSLSTAEPVDVLKVLDFQSSPEGIRKTAGFCTVRRGSKPDAAYRVGKRAQLSAPTKQLFPGGVFPEDFSIVFTIKPKAGLQSFLLSVYNQQGVQQLGVEVGRSPIFQYEDQHGKPVPDEYPLFRSVKLSDGKWHRVAISVEKKSVTIIVDCKKKVTRPLARSDHAIISTEGITVFGTRILDEEVFEMSLPVFMFVLFCVKKCERSCVYVGDREAERGGDGLCMCLSLLHRDSVSFQNTVPQAGQSLAGEYNKSLMCS
;
A
#
# COMPACT_ATOMS: atom_id res chain seq x y z
N MET A 1 -27.22 -40.01 7.73
CA MET A 1 -26.59 -38.98 6.88
C MET A 1 -26.17 -37.83 7.80
N ILE A 2 -24.89 -37.76 8.13
CA ILE A 2 -24.34 -36.71 9.02
C ILE A 2 -23.91 -35.55 8.11
N PHE A 3 -24.59 -34.40 8.21
CA PHE A 3 -24.12 -33.17 7.59
C PHE A 3 -22.96 -32.62 8.42
N ILE A 4 -21.73 -32.79 7.92
CA ILE A 4 -20.56 -32.09 8.47
C ILE A 4 -20.68 -30.63 8.02
N ASN A 5 -21.08 -29.76 8.94
CA ASN A 5 -20.91 -28.31 8.79
C ASN A 5 -19.41 -28.02 8.73
N SER A 6 -18.86 -27.91 7.53
CA SER A 6 -17.54 -27.34 7.30
C SER A 6 -17.63 -25.85 7.61
N LEU A 7 -17.28 -25.49 8.85
CA LEU A 7 -16.89 -24.13 9.20
C LEU A 7 -15.61 -23.83 8.42
N PHE A 8 -15.76 -23.24 7.22
CA PHE A 8 -14.65 -22.54 6.58
C PHE A 8 -14.23 -21.42 7.52
N SER A 9 -13.14 -21.66 8.25
CA SER A 9 -12.45 -20.60 8.98
C SER A 9 -11.98 -19.58 7.93
N LEU A 10 -12.68 -18.45 7.81
CA LEU A 10 -12.17 -17.30 7.09
C LEU A 10 -10.93 -16.83 7.87
N SER A 11 -9.76 -17.36 7.52
CA SER A 11 -8.51 -16.78 7.97
C SER A 11 -8.42 -15.39 7.36
N THR A 12 -8.75 -14.37 8.15
CA THR A 12 -8.48 -12.99 7.80
C THR A 12 -6.97 -12.84 7.82
N ALA A 13 -6.34 -12.86 6.64
CA ALA A 13 -4.92 -12.63 6.55
C ALA A 13 -4.61 -11.24 7.12
N GLU A 14 -3.76 -11.20 8.15
CA GLU A 14 -3.33 -9.95 8.75
C GLU A 14 -2.51 -9.16 7.74
N PRO A 15 -2.73 -7.84 7.64
CA PRO A 15 -1.98 -7.04 6.70
C PRO A 15 -0.54 -6.86 7.15
N VAL A 16 0.38 -6.89 6.19
CA VAL A 16 1.81 -6.75 6.47
C VAL A 16 2.19 -5.27 6.48
N ASP A 17 2.66 -4.74 7.60
CA ASP A 17 3.20 -3.37 7.68
C ASP A 17 4.71 -3.36 7.37
N VAL A 18 5.06 -3.07 6.10
CA VAL A 18 6.46 -3.02 5.66
C VAL A 18 7.29 -1.97 6.43
N LEU A 19 6.71 -0.84 6.85
CA LEU A 19 7.47 0.16 7.61
C LEU A 19 7.86 -0.32 8.99
N LYS A 20 6.97 -1.08 9.63
CA LYS A 20 7.26 -1.72 10.91
C LYS A 20 8.36 -2.75 10.76
N VAL A 21 8.31 -3.59 9.73
CA VAL A 21 9.33 -4.62 9.47
C VAL A 21 10.70 -4.01 9.13
N LEU A 22 10.72 -2.90 8.38
CA LEU A 22 11.95 -2.15 8.07
C LEU A 22 12.37 -1.19 9.19
N ASP A 23 11.73 -1.25 10.36
CA ASP A 23 12.02 -0.45 11.56
C ASP A 23 12.18 1.06 11.31
N PHE A 24 11.29 1.65 10.51
CA PHE A 24 11.34 3.10 10.26
C PHE A 24 11.19 3.93 11.55
N GLN A 25 10.58 3.35 12.59
CA GLN A 25 10.38 4.04 13.88
C GLN A 25 11.69 4.40 14.56
N SER A 26 12.74 3.58 14.44
CA SER A 26 14.07 3.88 14.97
C SER A 26 14.82 4.95 14.19
N SER A 27 14.29 5.37 13.02
CA SER A 27 14.92 6.34 12.11
C SER A 27 16.34 5.92 11.70
N PRO A 28 16.50 4.77 11.01
CA PRO A 28 17.80 4.30 10.53
C PRO A 28 18.45 5.30 9.56
N GLU A 29 19.71 5.05 9.15
CA GLU A 29 20.43 5.97 8.27
C GLU A 29 19.63 6.31 7.00
N GLY A 30 19.57 7.60 6.69
CA GLY A 30 18.78 8.11 5.57
C GLY A 30 17.29 8.29 5.89
N ILE A 31 16.76 7.79 7.00
CA ILE A 31 15.36 8.00 7.41
C ILE A 31 15.24 9.16 8.40
N ARG A 32 14.28 10.06 8.18
CA ARG A 32 13.97 11.17 9.10
C ARG A 32 12.47 11.28 9.35
N LYS A 33 12.04 11.16 10.61
CA LYS A 33 10.64 11.40 10.98
C LYS A 33 10.19 12.84 10.70
N THR A 34 8.96 13.02 10.25
CA THR A 34 8.33 14.31 9.90
C THR A 34 6.81 14.24 10.05
N ALA A 35 6.11 15.35 9.78
CA ALA A 35 4.65 15.43 9.83
C ALA A 35 4.03 14.77 8.59
N GLY A 36 2.99 13.96 8.81
CA GLY A 36 2.31 13.18 7.79
C GLY A 36 1.19 13.92 7.07
N PHE A 37 0.23 13.14 6.56
CA PHE A 37 -0.88 13.63 5.76
C PHE A 37 -1.80 14.56 6.57
N CYS A 38 -2.22 14.10 7.75
CA CYS A 38 -2.98 14.89 8.71
C CYS A 38 -2.03 15.54 9.74
N THR A 39 -1.77 16.83 9.56
CA THR A 39 -0.95 17.62 10.51
C THR A 39 -1.73 18.03 11.76
N VAL A 40 -3.05 17.89 11.74
CA VAL A 40 -3.97 18.16 12.85
C VAL A 40 -5.03 17.07 12.84
N ARG A 41 -5.29 16.46 14.00
CA ARG A 41 -6.39 15.51 14.23
C ARG A 41 -7.17 15.86 15.49
N ARG A 42 -8.47 15.60 15.51
CA ARG A 42 -9.28 15.79 16.73
C ARG A 42 -8.99 14.65 17.72
N GLY A 43 -8.53 15.00 18.91
CA GLY A 43 -8.32 14.04 20.00
C GLY A 43 -7.14 13.07 19.82
N SER A 44 -6.27 13.27 18.82
CA SER A 44 -5.08 12.44 18.61
C SER A 44 -3.89 13.25 18.09
N LYS A 45 -2.71 12.63 18.11
CA LYS A 45 -1.48 13.25 17.60
C LYS A 45 -1.53 13.37 16.07
N PRO A 46 -0.83 14.35 15.47
CA PRO A 46 -0.63 14.39 14.02
C PRO A 46 -0.07 13.08 13.48
N ASP A 47 -0.36 12.78 12.22
CA ASP A 47 0.21 11.63 11.52
C ASP A 47 1.74 11.74 11.53
N ALA A 48 2.40 10.61 11.81
CA ALA A 48 3.82 10.49 11.54
C ALA A 48 4.07 10.28 10.04
N ALA A 49 5.21 10.71 9.55
CA ALA A 49 5.75 10.36 8.25
C ALA A 49 7.27 10.27 8.35
N TYR A 50 7.91 9.79 7.30
CA TYR A 50 9.33 9.55 7.21
C TYR A 50 9.83 10.13 5.90
N ARG A 51 10.89 10.91 5.93
CA ARG A 51 11.61 11.30 4.72
C ARG A 51 12.68 10.25 4.47
N VAL A 52 12.74 9.75 3.25
CA VAL A 52 13.66 8.70 2.83
C VAL A 52 14.77 9.36 2.03
N GLY A 53 15.97 9.35 2.54
CA GLY A 53 17.12 9.98 1.90
C GLY A 53 17.72 9.07 0.83
N LYS A 54 18.52 9.70 -0.04
CA LYS A 54 19.36 9.04 -1.04
C LYS A 54 20.03 7.76 -0.51
N ARG A 55 20.81 7.91 0.55
CA ARG A 55 21.66 6.84 1.08
C ARG A 55 20.91 5.79 1.90
N ALA A 56 19.58 5.86 2.00
CA ALA A 56 18.82 4.89 2.75
C ALA A 56 18.89 3.53 2.04
N GLN A 57 19.45 2.53 2.71
CA GLN A 57 19.47 1.14 2.25
C GLN A 57 18.51 0.35 3.12
N LEU A 58 17.28 0.18 2.61
CA LEU A 58 16.18 -0.37 3.40
C LEU A 58 15.75 -1.67 2.76
N SER A 59 16.15 -2.78 3.37
CA SER A 59 15.80 -4.10 2.90
C SER A 59 15.56 -5.05 4.06
N ALA A 60 14.69 -6.03 3.85
CA ALA A 60 14.48 -7.14 4.76
C ALA A 60 14.31 -8.44 3.96
N PRO A 61 14.67 -9.61 4.53
CA PRO A 61 14.28 -10.90 3.97
C PRO A 61 12.76 -10.95 3.76
N THR A 62 12.29 -11.32 2.57
CA THR A 62 10.86 -11.28 2.22
C THR A 62 10.03 -12.17 3.15
N LYS A 63 10.59 -13.28 3.63
CA LYS A 63 9.96 -14.12 4.67
C LYS A 63 9.64 -13.41 5.99
N GLN A 64 10.29 -12.29 6.34
CA GLN A 64 9.91 -11.51 7.53
C GLN A 64 8.60 -10.75 7.31
N LEU A 65 8.31 -10.39 6.07
CA LEU A 65 7.03 -9.79 5.66
C LEU A 65 5.93 -10.85 5.59
N PHE A 66 6.28 -12.08 5.21
CA PHE A 66 5.35 -13.20 5.09
C PHE A 66 5.81 -14.37 5.96
N PRO A 67 5.57 -14.32 7.29
CA PRO A 67 6.10 -15.32 8.22
C PRO A 67 5.56 -16.75 7.98
N GLY A 68 4.46 -16.90 7.24
CA GLY A 68 3.96 -18.19 6.76
C GLY A 68 4.71 -18.74 5.53
N GLY A 69 5.69 -18.02 4.99
CA GLY A 69 6.47 -18.40 3.80
C GLY A 69 5.68 -18.37 2.50
N VAL A 70 4.45 -17.84 2.50
CA VAL A 70 3.57 -17.81 1.33
C VAL A 70 3.26 -16.38 0.96
N PHE A 71 3.72 -15.96 -0.21
CA PHE A 71 3.27 -14.73 -0.85
C PHE A 71 1.90 -14.98 -1.49
N PRO A 72 0.89 -14.13 -1.23
CA PRO A 72 -0.45 -14.32 -1.78
C PRO A 72 -0.51 -14.20 -3.31
N GLU A 73 -1.25 -15.09 -3.98
CA GLU A 73 -1.48 -14.99 -5.42
C GLU A 73 -2.24 -13.69 -5.77
N ASP A 74 -3.36 -13.43 -5.09
CA ASP A 74 -4.11 -12.18 -5.20
C ASP A 74 -3.83 -11.28 -3.99
N PHE A 75 -3.51 -10.02 -4.24
CA PHE A 75 -3.11 -9.12 -3.17
C PHE A 75 -3.37 -7.66 -3.52
N SER A 76 -3.25 -6.81 -2.52
CA SER A 76 -3.26 -5.37 -2.70
C SER A 76 -2.06 -4.75 -1.99
N ILE A 77 -1.48 -3.71 -2.59
CA ILE A 77 -0.44 -2.85 -2.04
C ILE A 77 -1.07 -1.49 -1.80
N VAL A 78 -1.22 -1.10 -0.54
CA VAL A 78 -1.79 0.22 -0.17
C VAL A 78 -0.70 1.10 0.41
N PHE A 79 -0.56 2.33 -0.10
CA PHE A 79 0.41 3.31 0.38
C PHE A 79 -0.05 4.76 0.28
N THR A 80 0.51 5.61 1.14
CA THR A 80 0.37 7.06 1.07
C THR A 80 1.73 7.69 0.82
N ILE A 81 1.84 8.56 -0.18
CA ILE A 81 3.14 9.12 -0.60
C ILE A 81 2.99 10.58 -0.98
N LYS A 82 4.09 11.32 -0.85
CA LYS A 82 4.27 12.62 -1.48
C LYS A 82 5.56 12.52 -2.31
N PRO A 83 5.50 12.32 -3.63
CA PRO A 83 6.69 12.24 -4.49
C PRO A 83 7.15 13.60 -5.00
N LYS A 84 8.46 13.73 -5.30
CA LYS A 84 9.06 15.01 -5.74
C LYS A 84 8.49 15.33 -7.11
N ALA A 85 8.19 16.60 -7.33
CA ALA A 85 7.62 17.01 -8.60
C ALA A 85 8.53 16.54 -9.75
N GLY A 86 7.96 15.78 -10.69
CA GLY A 86 8.67 15.22 -11.84
C GLY A 86 9.54 13.99 -11.58
N LEU A 87 9.69 13.53 -10.33
CA LEU A 87 10.49 12.34 -10.00
C LEU A 87 9.76 11.05 -10.41
N GLN A 88 10.51 10.12 -11.00
CA GLN A 88 10.12 8.73 -11.19
C GLN A 88 11.06 7.89 -10.33
N SER A 89 10.53 7.01 -9.48
CA SER A 89 11.35 6.21 -8.56
C SER A 89 10.64 4.93 -8.13
N PHE A 90 11.42 3.92 -7.75
CA PHE A 90 10.87 2.73 -7.09
C PHE A 90 10.37 3.08 -5.68
N LEU A 91 9.16 2.62 -5.38
CA LEU A 91 8.62 2.56 -4.04
C LEU A 91 9.13 1.28 -3.35
N LEU A 92 8.88 0.13 -3.95
CA LEU A 92 9.22 -1.18 -3.38
C LEU A 92 9.57 -2.14 -4.51
N SER A 93 10.53 -3.02 -4.25
CA SER A 93 10.87 -4.15 -5.11
C SER A 93 10.99 -5.44 -4.30
N VAL A 94 10.56 -6.57 -4.85
CA VAL A 94 10.73 -7.91 -4.27
C VAL A 94 11.58 -8.73 -5.24
N TYR A 95 12.65 -9.32 -4.71
CA TYR A 95 13.56 -10.17 -5.43
C TYR A 95 13.49 -11.60 -4.89
N ASN A 96 13.65 -12.59 -5.76
CA ASN A 96 13.82 -13.97 -5.35
C ASN A 96 15.27 -14.25 -4.90
N GLN A 97 15.55 -15.49 -4.49
CA GLN A 97 16.86 -15.91 -4.00
C GLN A 97 17.97 -15.88 -5.07
N GLN A 98 17.61 -15.87 -6.36
CA GLN A 98 18.54 -15.70 -7.49
C GLN A 98 18.79 -14.24 -7.84
N GLY A 99 18.16 -13.29 -7.15
CA GLY A 99 18.28 -11.85 -7.43
C GLY A 99 17.41 -11.36 -8.60
N VAL A 100 16.46 -12.16 -9.08
CA VAL A 100 15.50 -11.75 -10.11
C VAL A 100 14.38 -10.94 -9.45
N GLN A 101 14.06 -9.78 -10.01
CA GLN A 101 13.00 -8.90 -9.51
C GLN A 101 11.63 -9.44 -9.93
N GLN A 102 10.88 -10.00 -8.98
CA GLN A 102 9.55 -10.58 -9.24
C GLN A 102 8.40 -9.60 -9.05
N LEU A 103 8.61 -8.51 -8.30
CA LEU A 103 7.63 -7.45 -8.13
C LEU A 103 8.34 -6.11 -8.02
N GLY A 104 7.80 -5.08 -8.64
CA GLY A 104 8.28 -3.71 -8.53
C GLY A 104 7.14 -2.70 -8.64
N VAL A 105 7.16 -1.67 -7.80
CA VAL A 105 6.23 -0.54 -7.90
C VAL A 105 7.02 0.71 -8.15
N GLU A 106 6.86 1.32 -9.31
CA GLU A 106 7.39 2.66 -9.59
C GLU A 106 6.32 3.71 -9.47
N VAL A 107 6.66 4.82 -8.82
CA VAL A 107 5.81 5.99 -8.64
C VAL A 107 6.38 7.15 -9.46
N GLY A 108 5.51 7.97 -10.04
CA GLY A 108 5.95 9.12 -10.82
C GLY A 108 4.90 9.67 -11.79
N ARG A 109 5.34 10.12 -12.97
CA ARG A 109 4.46 10.69 -14.02
C ARG A 109 3.67 9.63 -14.78
N SER A 110 4.10 8.38 -14.71
CA SER A 110 3.40 7.21 -15.24
C SER A 110 3.83 6.01 -14.41
N PRO A 111 3.08 5.69 -13.33
CA PRO A 111 3.41 4.56 -12.48
C PRO A 111 3.47 3.25 -13.27
N ILE A 112 4.41 2.40 -12.88
CA ILE A 112 4.66 1.09 -13.49
C ILE A 112 4.51 0.04 -12.40
N PHE A 113 3.75 -1.01 -12.70
CA PHE A 113 3.69 -2.20 -11.89
C PHE A 113 4.46 -3.31 -12.61
N GLN A 114 5.63 -3.67 -12.07
CA GLN A 114 6.47 -4.74 -12.59
C GLN A 114 6.11 -6.04 -11.86
N TYR A 115 6.01 -7.15 -12.60
CA TYR A 115 5.63 -8.45 -12.06
C TYR A 115 6.30 -9.54 -12.88
N GLU A 116 6.83 -10.58 -12.24
CA GLU A 116 7.37 -11.77 -12.88
C GLU A 116 7.11 -12.99 -11.98
N ASP A 117 6.27 -13.91 -12.46
CA ASP A 117 5.98 -15.17 -11.77
C ASP A 117 7.10 -16.21 -11.94
N GLN A 118 6.91 -17.40 -11.37
CA GLN A 118 7.85 -18.53 -11.47
C GLN A 118 8.11 -19.01 -12.91
N HIS A 119 7.29 -18.60 -13.88
CA HIS A 119 7.42 -18.95 -15.30
C HIS A 119 8.00 -17.79 -16.12
N GLY A 120 8.45 -16.70 -15.49
CA GLY A 120 8.99 -15.54 -16.18
C GLY A 120 7.93 -14.65 -16.83
N LYS A 121 6.67 -14.70 -16.36
CA LYS A 121 5.54 -13.95 -16.94
C LYS A 121 4.97 -12.88 -16.01
N PRO A 122 4.48 -11.75 -16.56
CA PRO A 122 4.67 -11.29 -17.93
C PRO A 122 6.13 -10.91 -18.23
N VAL A 123 6.49 -10.83 -19.51
CA VAL A 123 7.79 -10.25 -19.92
C VAL A 123 7.78 -8.72 -19.72
N PRO A 124 8.95 -8.05 -19.63
CA PRO A 124 9.03 -6.62 -19.32
C PRO A 124 8.17 -5.69 -20.19
N ASP A 125 8.06 -5.97 -21.49
CA ASP A 125 7.26 -5.16 -22.43
C ASP A 125 5.75 -5.26 -22.18
N GLU A 126 5.31 -6.28 -21.44
CA GLU A 126 3.93 -6.53 -21.07
C GLU A 126 3.58 -5.99 -19.67
N TYR A 127 4.52 -5.31 -19.00
CA TYR A 127 4.27 -4.72 -17.68
C TYR A 127 3.13 -3.68 -17.72
N PRO A 128 2.18 -3.73 -16.77
CA PRO A 128 1.10 -2.76 -16.69
C PRO A 128 1.59 -1.31 -16.49
N LEU A 129 1.31 -0.47 -17.50
CA LEU A 129 1.60 0.97 -17.48
C LEU A 129 0.34 1.80 -17.21
N PHE A 130 0.40 2.67 -16.19
CA PHE A 130 -0.71 3.55 -15.82
C PHE A 130 -0.51 4.97 -16.35
N ARG A 131 -0.36 5.13 -17.68
CA ARG A 131 -0.07 6.42 -18.35
C ARG A 131 -1.03 7.58 -18.00
N SER A 132 -2.27 7.26 -17.64
CA SER A 132 -3.27 8.26 -17.24
C SER A 132 -3.12 8.73 -15.79
N VAL A 133 -2.23 8.14 -14.99
CA VAL A 133 -2.01 8.46 -13.57
C VAL A 133 -0.73 9.26 -13.42
N LYS A 134 -0.77 10.32 -12.60
CA LYS A 134 0.39 11.16 -12.25
C LYS A 134 0.43 11.29 -10.73
N LEU A 135 1.52 10.83 -10.11
CA LEU A 135 1.74 10.88 -8.65
C LEU A 135 2.85 11.87 -8.25
N SER A 136 3.69 12.30 -9.19
CA SER A 136 4.82 13.20 -8.94
C SER A 136 4.47 14.67 -9.17
N ASP A 137 3.42 15.17 -8.52
CA ASP A 137 3.01 16.58 -8.58
C ASP A 137 3.46 17.40 -7.34
N GLY A 138 4.20 16.77 -6.42
CA GLY A 138 4.63 17.38 -5.17
C GLY A 138 3.56 17.40 -4.07
N LYS A 139 2.41 16.77 -4.27
CA LYS A 139 1.31 16.66 -3.30
C LYS A 139 1.20 15.23 -2.75
N TRP A 140 0.46 15.12 -1.66
CA TRP A 140 0.17 13.83 -1.05
C TRP A 140 -0.87 13.07 -1.88
N HIS A 141 -0.65 11.77 -2.05
CA HIS A 141 -1.57 10.84 -2.68
C HIS A 141 -1.76 9.59 -1.83
N ARG A 142 -2.99 9.11 -1.74
CA ARG A 142 -3.32 7.77 -1.25
C ARG A 142 -3.49 6.85 -2.44
N VAL A 143 -2.80 5.73 -2.46
CA VAL A 143 -2.78 4.81 -3.61
C VAL A 143 -3.01 3.39 -3.12
N ALA A 144 -3.85 2.66 -3.83
CA ALA A 144 -3.96 1.21 -3.71
C ALA A 144 -3.72 0.59 -5.08
N ILE A 145 -2.85 -0.42 -5.15
CA ILE A 145 -2.66 -1.28 -6.32
C ILE A 145 -3.23 -2.64 -5.94
N SER A 146 -4.28 -3.09 -6.62
CA SER A 146 -4.93 -4.37 -6.36
C SER A 146 -4.70 -5.31 -7.53
N VAL A 147 -4.10 -6.45 -7.25
CA VAL A 147 -3.91 -7.57 -8.17
C VAL A 147 -4.97 -8.62 -7.86
N GLU A 148 -5.75 -8.96 -8.88
CA GLU A 148 -6.78 -9.99 -8.80
C GLU A 148 -6.79 -10.77 -10.11
N LYS A 149 -6.57 -12.08 -10.02
CA LYS A 149 -6.46 -12.97 -11.18
C LYS A 149 -5.48 -12.35 -12.19
N LYS A 150 -5.88 -12.24 -13.46
CA LYS A 150 -5.05 -11.68 -14.55
C LYS A 150 -5.27 -10.18 -14.75
N SER A 151 -5.50 -9.44 -13.67
CA SER A 151 -5.74 -7.99 -13.72
C SER A 151 -5.06 -7.25 -12.58
N VAL A 152 -4.61 -6.03 -12.86
CA VAL A 152 -4.11 -5.09 -11.87
C VAL A 152 -4.88 -3.78 -11.96
N THR A 153 -5.25 -3.23 -10.80
CA THR A 153 -6.02 -2.01 -10.69
C THR A 153 -5.30 -1.02 -9.78
N ILE A 154 -5.03 0.18 -10.28
CA ILE A 154 -4.57 1.29 -9.45
C ILE A 154 -5.75 2.19 -9.08
N ILE A 155 -5.87 2.51 -7.80
CA ILE A 155 -6.85 3.42 -7.22
C ILE A 155 -6.08 4.58 -6.58
N VAL A 156 -6.34 5.81 -7.03
CA VAL A 156 -5.65 7.02 -6.54
C VAL A 156 -6.65 7.96 -5.89
N ASP A 157 -6.31 8.42 -4.70
CA ASP A 157 -7.06 9.32 -3.84
C ASP A 157 -8.52 8.88 -3.63
N CYS A 158 -8.73 7.56 -3.66
CA CYS A 158 -10.02 6.88 -3.54
C CYS A 158 -11.05 7.36 -4.59
N LYS A 159 -10.58 7.92 -5.71
CA LYS A 159 -11.44 8.51 -6.76
C LYS A 159 -11.13 7.92 -8.11
N LYS A 160 -9.87 7.99 -8.53
CA LYS A 160 -9.46 7.55 -9.86
C LYS A 160 -9.12 6.07 -9.84
N LYS A 161 -9.85 5.26 -10.60
CA LYS A 161 -9.61 3.82 -10.76
C LYS A 161 -9.19 3.54 -12.20
N VAL A 162 -8.08 2.82 -12.38
CA VAL A 162 -7.60 2.39 -13.71
C VAL A 162 -7.18 0.93 -13.61
N THR A 163 -7.77 0.09 -14.46
CA THR A 163 -7.49 -1.35 -14.52
C THR A 163 -6.73 -1.68 -15.81
N ARG A 164 -5.75 -2.57 -15.70
CA ARG A 164 -4.94 -3.09 -16.80
C ARG A 164 -4.87 -4.62 -16.71
N PRO A 165 -4.75 -5.31 -17.86
CA PRO A 165 -4.49 -6.74 -17.86
C PRO A 165 -3.12 -7.02 -17.21
N LEU A 166 -3.00 -8.15 -16.54
CA LEU A 166 -1.75 -8.68 -16.01
C LEU A 166 -1.58 -10.09 -16.56
N ALA A 167 -0.70 -10.26 -17.55
CA ALA A 167 -0.49 -11.53 -18.26
C ALA A 167 0.36 -12.54 -17.46
N ARG A 168 0.09 -12.68 -16.16
CA ARG A 168 0.69 -13.72 -15.32
C ARG A 168 0.07 -15.10 -15.61
N SER A 169 0.79 -16.15 -15.23
CA SER A 169 0.32 -17.53 -15.30
C SER A 169 -0.83 -17.80 -14.33
N ASP A 170 -1.54 -18.91 -14.53
CA ASP A 170 -2.45 -19.43 -13.52
C ASP A 170 -1.63 -19.98 -12.34
N HIS A 171 -2.08 -19.79 -11.10
CA HIS A 171 -1.34 -20.16 -9.89
C HIS A 171 0.04 -19.48 -9.83
N ALA A 172 0.06 -18.17 -10.06
CA ALA A 172 1.30 -17.39 -10.07
C ALA A 172 1.90 -17.27 -8.66
N ILE A 173 3.22 -17.44 -8.56
CA ILE A 173 3.99 -17.49 -7.32
C ILE A 173 5.08 -16.43 -7.35
N ILE A 174 5.16 -15.65 -6.27
CA ILE A 174 6.32 -14.83 -5.91
C ILE A 174 7.06 -15.55 -4.78
N SER A 175 8.38 -15.71 -4.93
CA SER A 175 9.24 -16.33 -3.93
C SER A 175 9.42 -15.43 -2.71
N THR A 176 9.28 -16.01 -1.51
CA THR A 176 9.62 -15.34 -0.25
C THR A 176 11.07 -15.57 0.18
N GLU A 177 11.84 -16.36 -0.57
CA GLU A 177 13.21 -16.77 -0.22
C GLU A 177 14.28 -15.73 -0.57
N GLY A 178 13.90 -14.58 -1.14
CA GLY A 178 14.81 -13.47 -1.40
C GLY A 178 14.61 -12.29 -0.45
N ILE A 179 14.72 -11.09 -1.00
CA ILE A 179 14.68 -9.83 -0.25
C ILE A 179 13.65 -8.86 -0.81
N THR A 180 13.08 -8.07 0.08
CA THR A 180 12.25 -6.92 -0.27
C THR A 180 13.07 -5.66 0.00
N VAL A 181 13.17 -4.79 -1.00
CA VAL A 181 13.93 -3.54 -0.97
C VAL A 181 12.96 -2.37 -1.11
N PHE A 182 13.18 -1.33 -0.31
CA PHE A 182 12.34 -0.15 -0.26
C PHE A 182 13.08 1.10 -0.74
N GLY A 183 12.42 1.90 -1.57
CA GLY A 183 12.87 3.21 -2.02
C GLY A 183 13.97 3.22 -3.09
N THR A 184 14.57 2.06 -3.38
CA THR A 184 15.64 1.90 -4.39
C THR A 184 15.50 0.58 -5.16
N ARG A 185 16.23 0.46 -6.26
CA ARG A 185 16.49 -0.81 -6.98
C ARG A 185 17.91 -1.26 -6.68
N ILE A 186 18.15 -2.58 -6.63
CA ILE A 186 19.48 -3.13 -6.29
C ILE A 186 20.56 -2.76 -7.32
N LEU A 187 20.17 -2.54 -8.59
CA LEU A 187 21.10 -2.37 -9.70
C LEU A 187 21.26 -0.92 -10.19
N ASP A 188 20.54 0.04 -9.60
CA ASP A 188 20.61 1.43 -10.04
C ASP A 188 21.58 2.21 -9.12
N GLU A 189 22.73 2.64 -9.68
CA GLU A 189 23.67 3.57 -9.03
C GLU A 189 23.06 4.97 -8.80
N GLU A 190 21.88 5.23 -9.37
CA GLU A 190 21.13 6.47 -9.18
C GLU A 190 20.42 6.46 -7.82
N VAL A 191 21.20 6.84 -6.82
CA VAL A 191 20.73 7.03 -5.45
C VAL A 191 19.67 8.16 -5.42
N PHE A 192 18.42 7.80 -5.12
CA PHE A 192 17.21 8.64 -5.30
C PHE A 192 17.03 9.77 -4.29
N GLU A 193 16.77 10.98 -4.77
CA GLU A 193 16.44 12.13 -3.91
C GLU A 193 14.95 12.14 -3.50
N MET A 194 14.59 11.33 -2.50
CA MET A 194 13.27 11.45 -1.86
C MET A 194 13.28 12.61 -0.84
N SER A 195 13.18 13.85 -1.31
CA SER A 195 13.09 15.03 -0.43
C SER A 195 11.69 15.25 0.13
N LEU A 196 10.93 14.23 0.56
CA LEU A 196 9.51 14.42 0.90
C LEU A 196 8.99 13.59 2.07
N PRO A 197 7.93 14.07 2.74
CA PRO A 197 7.30 13.36 3.84
C PRO A 197 6.59 12.11 3.31
N VAL A 198 6.90 10.95 3.88
CA VAL A 198 6.32 9.66 3.52
C VAL A 198 5.62 9.08 4.75
N PHE A 199 4.31 9.22 4.87
CA PHE A 199 3.57 8.26 5.69
C PHE A 199 3.33 7.04 4.84
N MET A 200 4.25 6.11 4.85
CA MET A 200 3.98 4.85 4.18
C MET A 200 3.32 3.92 5.19
N PHE A 201 2.18 3.38 4.82
CA PHE A 201 2.02 1.96 5.03
C PHE A 201 2.30 1.36 3.67
N VAL A 202 3.03 0.25 3.57
CA VAL A 202 2.84 -0.62 2.42
C VAL A 202 2.16 -1.80 3.03
N LEU A 203 0.85 -1.89 2.85
CA LEU A 203 0.12 -3.05 3.31
C LEU A 203 0.05 -3.99 2.15
N PHE A 204 0.71 -5.14 2.29
CA PHE A 204 0.28 -6.31 1.54
C PHE A 204 -0.99 -6.83 2.20
N CYS A 205 -2.10 -6.67 1.51
CA CYS A 205 -3.38 -7.24 1.89
C CYS A 205 -3.62 -8.46 1.00
N VAL A 206 -4.00 -9.61 1.57
CA VAL A 206 -4.26 -10.86 0.82
C VAL A 206 -5.64 -10.84 0.12
N LYS A 207 -6.29 -9.67 0.05
CA LYS A 207 -7.63 -9.49 -0.53
C LYS A 207 -7.64 -8.32 -1.50
N LYS A 208 -8.55 -8.41 -2.47
CA LYS A 208 -8.85 -7.37 -3.46
C LYS A 208 -9.30 -6.07 -2.78
N CYS A 209 -8.78 -4.95 -3.26
CA CYS A 209 -9.19 -3.61 -2.87
C CYS A 209 -10.14 -3.04 -3.94
N GLU A 210 -11.45 -3.03 -3.69
CA GLU A 210 -12.42 -2.72 -4.76
C GLU A 210 -12.93 -1.27 -4.76
N ARG A 211 -12.99 -0.63 -3.57
CA ARG A 211 -13.64 0.68 -3.39
C ARG A 211 -12.89 1.69 -2.53
N SER A 212 -11.98 1.27 -1.66
CA SER A 212 -11.40 2.18 -0.66
C SER A 212 -9.88 2.05 -0.58
N CYS A 213 -9.20 3.18 -0.56
CA CYS A 213 -7.76 3.33 -0.28
C CYS A 213 -7.51 3.79 1.17
N VAL A 214 -8.49 3.58 2.06
CA VAL A 214 -8.45 3.99 3.47
C VAL A 214 -7.81 2.91 4.32
N TYR A 215 -6.80 3.30 5.09
CA TYR A 215 -6.26 2.49 6.16
C TYR A 215 -7.10 2.68 7.43
N VAL A 216 -7.59 1.59 8.02
CA VAL A 216 -8.31 1.61 9.31
C VAL A 216 -7.28 1.52 10.45
N GLY A 217 -6.48 2.58 10.59
CA GLY A 217 -5.73 2.91 11.80
C GLY A 217 -6.33 4.08 12.57
N ASP A 218 -7.35 4.71 11.98
CA ASP A 218 -8.16 5.76 12.57
C ASP A 218 -9.48 5.15 13.03
N ARG A 219 -9.91 5.45 14.26
CA ARG A 219 -11.20 5.01 14.79
C ARG A 219 -12.32 5.60 13.94
N GLU A 220 -12.80 4.83 12.96
CA GLU A 220 -14.18 4.82 12.46
C GLU A 220 -14.28 3.77 11.34
N ALA A 221 -14.56 2.52 11.74
CA ALA A 221 -15.19 1.57 10.83
C ALA A 221 -16.67 1.97 10.73
N GLU A 222 -17.03 2.82 9.76
CA GLU A 222 -18.44 2.98 9.43
C GLU A 222 -18.97 1.62 8.95
N ARG A 223 -19.94 1.10 9.71
CA ARG A 223 -20.74 -0.06 9.38
C ARG A 223 -21.62 0.30 8.18
N GLY A 224 -21.09 0.13 6.98
CA GLY A 224 -21.81 0.24 5.70
C GLY A 224 -21.40 -0.92 4.79
N GLY A 225 -22.38 -1.67 4.29
CA GLY A 225 -22.21 -3.02 3.73
C GLY A 225 -21.26 -3.16 2.54
N ASP A 226 -20.76 -4.40 2.43
CA ASP A 226 -20.11 -5.05 1.28
C ASP A 226 -19.26 -4.17 0.35
N GLY A 227 -17.94 -4.14 0.62
CA GLY A 227 -16.95 -3.62 -0.34
C GLY A 227 -15.77 -2.83 0.25
N LEU A 228 -15.54 -2.83 1.57
CA LEU A 228 -14.32 -2.25 2.14
C LEU A 228 -13.09 -3.13 1.85
N CYS A 229 -11.99 -2.49 1.53
CA CYS A 229 -10.66 -3.08 1.57
C CYS A 229 -10.31 -3.34 3.05
N MET A 230 -10.82 -4.44 3.62
CA MET A 230 -10.55 -4.79 5.02
C MET A 230 -9.15 -5.39 5.12
N CYS A 231 -8.17 -4.53 5.33
CA CYS A 231 -6.93 -4.93 6.00
C CYS A 231 -7.17 -4.76 7.50
N LEU A 232 -8.03 -5.60 8.08
CA LEU A 232 -8.42 -5.50 9.49
C LEU A 232 -7.25 -5.98 10.36
N SER A 233 -6.55 -5.06 11.02
CA SER A 233 -5.72 -5.41 12.18
C SER A 233 -6.60 -5.37 13.43
N LEU A 234 -6.74 -6.49 14.13
CA LEU A 234 -7.28 -6.51 15.49
C LEU A 234 -6.23 -5.88 16.43
N LEU A 235 -6.38 -4.62 16.78
CA LEU A 235 -5.68 -4.03 17.92
C LEU A 235 -6.70 -3.55 18.97
N HIS A 236 -6.81 -4.42 19.98
CA HIS A 236 -7.32 -4.23 21.35
C HIS A 236 -8.79 -3.85 21.58
N ARG A 237 -9.44 -4.76 22.31
CA ARG A 237 -10.53 -4.44 23.25
C ARG A 237 -10.06 -3.28 24.11
N ASP A 238 -10.70 -2.13 23.99
CA ASP A 238 -11.11 -1.36 25.16
C ASP A 238 -12.35 -0.54 24.81
N SER A 239 -13.38 -0.80 25.60
CA SER A 239 -14.73 -0.29 25.53
C SER A 239 -14.79 1.21 25.79
N VAL A 240 -15.30 1.99 24.83
CA VAL A 240 -15.95 3.28 25.13
C VAL A 240 -17.16 3.44 24.21
N SER A 241 -18.34 3.31 24.80
CA SER A 241 -19.63 3.68 24.24
C SER A 241 -19.71 5.18 24.00
N PHE A 242 -20.21 5.67 22.86
CA PHE A 242 -20.90 6.96 22.83
C PHE A 242 -21.97 7.04 21.74
N GLN A 243 -23.05 7.74 22.12
CA GLN A 243 -24.38 7.78 21.51
C GLN A 243 -24.48 8.69 20.28
N ASN A 244 -25.50 8.38 19.47
CA ASN A 244 -25.98 9.09 18.28
C ASN A 244 -26.02 10.61 18.40
N THR A 245 -25.52 11.32 17.37
CA THR A 245 -26.10 12.60 16.92
C THR A 245 -25.96 12.75 15.40
N VAL A 246 -27.05 13.15 14.75
CA VAL A 246 -27.19 13.38 13.30
C VAL A 246 -26.93 14.86 13.00
N PRO A 247 -26.15 15.25 11.97
CA PRO A 247 -26.15 16.62 11.48
C PRO A 247 -26.98 16.78 10.19
N GLN A 248 -27.76 17.86 10.16
CA GLN A 248 -28.61 18.31 9.06
C GLN A 248 -27.81 18.90 7.87
N ALA A 249 -28.47 18.87 6.72
CA ALA A 249 -27.95 19.28 5.42
C ALA A 249 -27.85 20.80 5.23
N GLY A 250 -26.84 21.21 4.44
CA GLY A 250 -26.88 22.47 3.68
C GLY A 250 -25.66 23.37 3.87
N GLN A 251 -24.62 23.17 3.03
CA GLN A 251 -23.78 24.25 2.48
C GLN A 251 -22.84 23.70 1.38
N SER A 252 -22.84 24.38 0.24
CA SER A 252 -21.95 24.15 -0.90
C SER A 252 -20.56 24.71 -0.60
N LEU A 253 -19.55 23.84 -0.45
CA LEU A 253 -18.13 24.19 -0.45
C LEU A 253 -17.34 23.11 -1.21
N ALA A 254 -17.37 23.21 -2.54
CA ALA A 254 -16.50 22.43 -3.42
C ALA A 254 -15.07 23.01 -3.36
N GLY A 255 -14.28 22.60 -2.36
CA GLY A 255 -12.86 22.99 -2.29
C GLY A 255 -12.08 22.48 -1.08
N GLU A 256 -12.71 22.41 0.11
CA GLU A 256 -12.00 22.12 1.38
C GLU A 256 -12.51 20.89 2.14
N TYR A 257 -13.65 20.33 1.73
CA TYR A 257 -14.31 19.21 2.41
C TYR A 257 -13.46 17.92 2.47
N ASN A 258 -12.53 17.73 1.54
CA ASN A 258 -11.89 16.43 1.32
C ASN A 258 -10.70 16.14 2.24
N LYS A 259 -10.06 17.17 2.81
CA LYS A 259 -9.00 16.99 3.83
C LYS A 259 -9.56 16.97 5.24
N SER A 260 -10.57 17.80 5.51
CA SER A 260 -11.20 17.86 6.83
C SER A 260 -11.82 16.51 7.19
N LEU A 261 -12.68 15.91 6.35
CA LEU A 261 -13.28 14.59 6.64
C LEU A 261 -12.26 13.46 6.78
N MET A 262 -11.06 13.57 6.19
CA MET A 262 -10.03 12.53 6.27
C MET A 262 -9.06 12.69 7.46
N CYS A 263 -9.13 13.82 8.16
CA CYS A 263 -8.27 14.16 9.30
C CYS A 263 -9.06 14.59 10.55
N SER A 264 -10.40 14.63 10.47
CA SER A 264 -11.30 14.98 11.58
C SER A 264 -11.59 13.79 12.47
#